data_AF-A0A1Y3EJW0-F1
#
_entry.id   AF-A0A1Y3EJW0-F1
#
_cell.length_a   1.000
_cell.length_b   1.000
_cell.length_c   1.000
_cell.angle_alpha   90.00
_cell.angle_beta   90.00
_cell.angle_gamma   90.00
#
_symmetry.space_group_name_H-M   'P 1'
#
loop_
_entity.id
_entity.type
_entity.pdbx_description
1 polymer ?
#
loop_
_entity_poly.entity_id
_entity_poly.type
_entity_poly.pdbx_seq_one_letter_code
_entity_poly.pdbx_strand_id
1 'polypeptide(L)'
;MGLTWCSKVVLEVLILHLLFAVYSCRPREQFLEELHLISLNSRHTLAYFKFTIISLNKSENHFNFFPNALGRVLNAYNVTELHLSLTQGLWRSHIWPHYAPTEPTGAHLLATFQRDTAERTNTNWNRLVHSLSGLFCASFSQIDSTRTVTPKYLLFANGTQNIFSNYASMRYGMLPSENVCTENLTPWKKLLPCKLNVSFKKCWVVLI
;
A
#
# COMPACT_ATOMS: atom_id res chain seq x y z
N MET A 1 55.00 29.88 -13.17
CA MET A 1 53.71 30.45 -12.73
C MET A 1 52.46 29.84 -13.40
N GLY A 2 52.56 28.82 -14.27
CA GLY A 2 51.40 28.25 -14.98
C GLY A 2 50.70 27.04 -14.31
N LEU A 3 51.35 26.31 -13.41
CA LEU A 3 50.78 25.07 -12.83
C LEU A 3 49.65 25.31 -11.81
N THR A 4 49.60 26.48 -11.17
CA THR A 4 48.61 26.78 -10.12
C THR A 4 47.23 27.15 -10.67
N TRP A 5 47.16 27.64 -11.90
CA TRP A 5 45.91 28.03 -12.55
C TRP A 5 45.16 26.80 -13.11
N CYS A 6 45.90 25.89 -13.75
CA CYS A 6 45.34 24.63 -14.25
C CYS A 6 44.81 23.74 -13.10
N SER A 7 45.55 23.66 -11.99
CA SER A 7 45.13 22.91 -10.80
C SER A 7 43.84 23.46 -10.15
N LYS A 8 43.67 24.79 -10.12
CA LYS A 8 42.43 25.43 -9.60
C LYS A 8 41.21 25.14 -10.48
N VAL A 9 41.35 25.24 -11.81
CA VAL A 9 40.24 24.97 -12.74
C VAL A 9 39.81 23.50 -12.67
N VAL A 10 40.76 22.57 -12.56
CA VAL A 10 40.46 21.15 -12.39
C VAL A 10 39.72 20.90 -11.07
N LEU A 11 40.12 21.55 -9.99
CA LEU A 11 39.46 21.42 -8.69
C LEU A 11 38.02 21.95 -8.72
N GLU A 12 37.78 23.11 -9.34
CA GLU A 12 36.42 23.67 -9.44
C GLU A 12 35.50 22.81 -10.31
N VAL A 13 35.99 22.25 -11.42
CA VAL A 13 35.22 21.32 -12.26
C VAL A 13 34.91 20.03 -11.50
N LEU A 14 35.85 19.52 -10.69
CA LEU A 14 35.65 18.33 -9.87
C LEU A 14 34.59 18.57 -8.78
N ILE A 15 34.60 19.74 -8.14
CA ILE A 15 33.59 20.16 -7.16
C ILE A 15 32.22 20.26 -7.83
N LEU A 16 32.14 20.84 -9.03
CA LEU A 16 30.88 20.96 -9.78
C LEU A 16 30.31 19.60 -10.17
N HIS A 17 31.16 18.66 -10.59
CA HIS A 17 30.74 17.28 -10.86
C HIS A 17 30.29 16.53 -9.60
N LEU A 18 30.97 16.72 -8.46
CA LEU A 18 30.57 16.14 -7.18
C LEU A 18 29.22 16.69 -6.72
N LEU A 19 28.99 18.01 -6.84
CA LEU A 19 27.72 18.64 -6.51
C LEU A 19 26.59 18.13 -7.41
N PHE A 20 26.84 17.94 -8.71
CA PHE A 20 25.85 17.40 -9.65
C PHE A 20 25.52 15.92 -9.38
N ALA A 21 26.53 15.12 -9.02
CA ALA A 21 26.34 13.71 -8.66
C ALA A 21 25.49 13.55 -7.39
N VAL A 22 25.73 14.39 -6.36
CA VAL A 22 24.91 14.41 -5.14
C VAL A 22 23.47 14.82 -5.44
N TYR A 23 23.25 15.79 -6.33
CA TYR A 23 21.90 16.22 -6.74
C TYR A 23 21.14 15.13 -7.50
N SER A 24 21.84 14.34 -8.31
CA SER A 24 21.27 13.26 -9.13
C SER A 24 20.91 12.01 -8.30
N CYS A 25 21.47 11.89 -7.10
CA CYS A 25 21.25 10.75 -6.19
C CYS A 25 20.07 10.99 -5.25
N ARG A 26 18.90 11.34 -5.79
CA ARG A 26 17.65 11.22 -5.01
C ARG A 26 17.06 9.83 -5.21
N PRO A 27 16.79 9.09 -4.13
CA PRO A 27 16.18 7.78 -4.25
C PRO A 27 14.79 7.94 -4.90
N ARG A 28 14.56 7.21 -6.00
CA ARG A 28 13.28 7.22 -6.74
C ARG A 28 12.11 6.66 -5.91
N GLU A 29 12.45 5.82 -4.93
CA GLU A 29 11.52 5.23 -3.99
C GLU A 29 12.09 5.28 -2.57
N GLN A 30 11.22 5.45 -1.59
CA GLN A 30 11.57 5.46 -0.16
C GLN A 30 10.71 4.42 0.57
N PHE A 31 11.30 3.78 1.58
CA PHE A 31 10.65 2.82 2.45
C PHE A 31 10.84 3.23 3.90
N LEU A 32 9.75 3.28 4.66
CA LEU A 32 9.72 3.57 6.09
C LEU A 32 9.01 2.43 6.83
N GLU A 33 9.62 1.98 7.90
CA GLU A 33 9.10 0.95 8.80
C GLU A 33 9.02 1.51 10.22
N GLU A 34 7.85 1.40 10.84
CA GLU A 34 7.58 1.88 12.19
C GLU A 34 6.95 0.75 13.01
N LEU A 35 7.44 0.54 14.24
CA LEU A 35 6.85 -0.37 15.22
C LEU A 35 6.44 0.41 16.46
N HIS A 36 5.18 0.29 16.81
CA HIS A 36 4.63 0.85 18.04
C HIS A 36 4.22 -0.29 18.97
N LEU A 37 4.77 -0.27 20.18
CA LEU A 37 4.42 -1.20 21.25
C LEU A 37 3.71 -0.43 22.34
N ILE A 38 2.44 -0.77 22.57
CA ILE A 38 1.57 -0.06 23.51
C ILE A 38 1.07 -1.04 24.55
N SER A 39 1.44 -0.81 25.80
CA SER A 39 0.87 -1.56 26.92
C SER A 39 -0.60 -1.16 27.10
N LEU A 40 -1.49 -2.16 27.13
CA LEU A 40 -2.91 -1.97 27.36
C LEU A 40 -3.23 -2.19 28.85
N ASN A 41 -4.24 -1.49 29.35
CA ASN A 41 -4.74 -1.64 30.74
C ASN A 41 -5.16 -3.07 31.09
N SER A 42 -5.36 -3.92 30.08
CA SER A 42 -5.75 -5.33 30.22
C SER A 42 -4.58 -6.31 30.40
N ARG A 43 -3.35 -5.84 30.63
CA ARG A 43 -2.11 -6.66 30.66
C ARG A 43 -1.74 -7.32 29.32
N HIS A 44 -2.30 -6.80 28.23
CA HIS A 44 -1.92 -7.17 26.87
C HIS A 44 -1.03 -6.06 26.28
N THR A 45 -0.23 -6.38 25.27
CA THR A 45 0.57 -5.41 24.53
C THR A 45 0.09 -5.38 23.09
N LEU A 46 -0.32 -4.20 22.62
CA LEU A 46 -0.59 -3.96 21.21
C LEU A 46 0.73 -3.77 20.48
N ALA A 47 0.94 -4.56 19.43
CA ALA A 47 2.04 -4.36 18.47
C ALA A 47 1.46 -3.89 17.14
N TYR A 48 1.86 -2.71 16.70
CA TYR A 48 1.45 -2.15 15.42
C TYR A 48 2.64 -1.90 14.52
N PHE A 49 2.60 -2.50 13.35
CA PHE A 49 3.61 -2.41 12.32
C PHE A 49 3.07 -1.56 11.18
N LYS A 50 3.78 -0.50 10.83
CA LYS A 50 3.43 0.38 9.71
C LYS A 50 4.57 0.43 8.71
N PHE A 51 4.23 0.06 7.48
CA PHE A 51 5.15 0.06 6.35
C PHE A 51 4.66 1.07 5.34
N THR A 52 5.49 2.05 4.99
CA THR A 52 5.16 3.09 4.02
C THR A 52 6.15 3.05 2.86
N ILE A 53 5.65 2.91 1.64
CA ILE A 53 6.46 2.99 0.42
C ILE A 53 6.00 4.22 -0.35
N ILE A 54 6.94 5.12 -0.65
CA ILE A 54 6.70 6.31 -1.48
C ILE A 54 7.46 6.09 -2.78
N SER A 55 6.75 6.11 -3.92
CA SER A 55 7.35 6.01 -5.25
C SER A 55 6.98 7.23 -6.07
N LEU A 56 7.99 7.91 -6.62
CA LEU A 56 7.81 9.16 -7.37
C LEU A 56 7.52 8.92 -8.85
N ASN A 57 7.67 7.68 -9.35
CA ASN A 57 7.55 7.39 -10.78
C ASN A 57 6.67 6.16 -11.04
N LYS A 58 5.41 6.40 -11.42
CA LYS A 58 4.42 5.35 -11.74
C LYS A 58 4.65 4.69 -13.12
N SER A 59 5.49 5.31 -13.95
CA SER A 59 5.64 5.02 -15.39
C SER A 59 6.46 3.77 -15.70
N GLU A 60 7.43 3.44 -14.85
CA GLU A 60 8.30 2.29 -15.07
C GLU A 60 7.60 1.06 -14.47
N ASN A 61 7.32 0.02 -15.28
CA ASN A 61 6.84 -1.29 -14.80
C ASN A 61 7.87 -2.05 -13.92
N HIS A 62 8.80 -1.29 -13.34
CA HIS A 62 9.94 -1.70 -12.55
C HIS A 62 9.94 -0.88 -11.27
N PHE A 63 9.47 -1.50 -10.20
CA PHE A 63 9.51 -0.96 -8.85
C PHE A 63 10.67 -1.61 -8.07
N ASN A 64 11.34 -0.83 -7.22
CA ASN A 64 12.43 -1.32 -6.37
C ASN A 64 11.89 -1.88 -5.06
N PHE A 65 11.06 -1.09 -4.37
CA PHE A 65 10.41 -1.42 -3.11
C PHE A 65 8.93 -1.75 -3.30
N PHE A 66 8.22 -1.03 -4.17
CA PHE A 66 6.80 -1.32 -4.40
C PHE A 66 6.63 -2.70 -5.06
N PRO A 67 5.62 -3.50 -4.70
CA PRO A 67 5.53 -4.87 -5.21
C PRO A 67 5.15 -4.87 -6.69
N ASN A 68 6.06 -5.37 -7.54
CA ASN A 68 5.83 -5.42 -9.00
C ASN A 68 4.53 -6.17 -9.37
N ALA A 69 4.20 -7.26 -8.67
CA ALA A 69 2.97 -8.01 -8.91
C ALA A 69 1.72 -7.14 -8.69
N LEU A 70 1.69 -6.37 -7.59
CA LEU A 70 0.60 -5.47 -7.29
C LEU A 70 0.54 -4.30 -8.28
N GLY A 71 1.68 -3.67 -8.58
CA GLY A 71 1.73 -2.57 -9.54
C GLY A 71 1.26 -2.93 -10.94
N ARG A 72 1.62 -4.13 -11.43
CA ARG A 72 1.12 -4.64 -12.71
C ARG A 72 -0.40 -4.83 -12.71
N VAL A 73 -0.96 -5.40 -11.65
CA VAL A 73 -2.41 -5.59 -11.50
C VAL A 73 -3.13 -4.23 -11.49
N LEU A 74 -2.64 -3.27 -10.70
CA LEU A 74 -3.25 -1.94 -10.61
C LEU A 74 -3.19 -1.19 -11.95
N ASN A 75 -2.04 -1.24 -12.64
CA ASN A 75 -1.88 -0.61 -13.94
C ASN A 75 -2.73 -1.30 -15.03
N ALA A 76 -2.81 -2.63 -15.05
CA ALA A 76 -3.56 -3.38 -16.05
C ALA A 76 -5.08 -3.10 -16.02
N TYR A 77 -5.61 -2.77 -14.84
CA TYR A 77 -7.05 -2.50 -14.65
C TYR A 77 -7.37 -1.03 -14.43
N ASN A 78 -6.42 -0.12 -14.72
CA ASN A 78 -6.58 1.33 -14.58
C ASN A 78 -7.04 1.77 -13.17
N VAL A 79 -6.48 1.13 -12.13
CA VAL A 79 -6.77 1.48 -10.74
C VAL A 79 -5.91 2.68 -10.33
N THR A 80 -6.57 3.73 -9.86
CA THR A 80 -5.91 4.93 -9.33
C THR A 80 -5.62 4.81 -7.84
N GLU A 81 -6.52 4.15 -7.10
CA GLU A 81 -6.43 3.95 -5.67
C GLU A 81 -7.01 2.59 -5.30
N LEU A 82 -6.33 1.87 -4.42
CA LEU A 82 -6.80 0.60 -3.87
C LEU A 82 -6.60 0.61 -2.36
N HIS A 83 -7.67 0.38 -1.62
CA HIS A 83 -7.66 0.06 -0.21
C HIS A 83 -8.12 -1.39 -0.05
N LEU A 84 -7.32 -2.17 0.68
CA LEU A 84 -7.57 -3.58 0.96
C LEU A 84 -7.31 -3.80 2.43
N SER A 85 -8.32 -4.30 3.15
CA SER A 85 -8.18 -4.73 4.53
C SER A 85 -8.63 -6.19 4.68
N LEU A 86 -7.88 -6.92 5.50
CA LEU A 86 -8.19 -8.26 5.98
C LEU A 86 -8.03 -8.19 7.49
N THR A 87 -9.11 -8.40 8.24
CA THR A 87 -9.04 -8.38 9.70
C THR A 87 -9.77 -9.56 10.31
N GLN A 88 -9.37 -9.90 11.54
CA GLN A 88 -10.02 -10.92 12.35
C GLN A 88 -10.26 -10.40 13.76
N GLY A 89 -11.38 -10.79 14.35
CA GLY A 89 -11.75 -10.37 15.70
C GLY A 89 -12.49 -9.03 15.74
N LEU A 90 -12.71 -8.56 16.97
CA LEU A 90 -13.46 -7.34 17.27
C LEU A 90 -12.59 -6.37 18.06
N TRP A 91 -12.39 -5.16 17.54
CA TRP A 91 -11.74 -4.09 18.28
C TRP A 91 -12.70 -3.49 19.33
N ARG A 92 -12.34 -3.64 20.61
CA ARG A 92 -13.15 -3.12 21.73
C ARG A 92 -12.75 -1.68 22.06
N SER A 93 -13.29 -0.73 21.31
CA SER A 93 -13.00 0.72 21.44
C SER A 93 -13.30 1.32 22.83
N HIS A 94 -14.13 0.67 23.65
CA HIS A 94 -14.47 1.14 25.00
C HIS A 94 -13.38 0.87 26.05
N ILE A 95 -12.51 -0.12 25.82
CA ILE A 95 -11.46 -0.54 26.78
C ILE A 95 -10.05 -0.42 26.20
N TRP A 96 -9.92 -0.38 24.87
CA TRP A 96 -8.65 -0.21 24.19
C TRP A 96 -8.54 1.21 23.63
N PRO A 97 -7.35 1.83 23.70
CA PRO A 97 -7.16 3.18 23.20
C PRO A 97 -7.44 3.21 21.69
N HIS A 98 -7.92 4.34 21.19
CA HIS A 98 -8.07 4.51 19.76
C HIS A 98 -6.69 4.52 19.12
N TYR A 99 -6.41 3.51 18.29
CA TYR A 99 -5.10 3.32 17.70
C TYR A 99 -5.24 2.64 16.33
N ALA A 100 -4.63 3.24 15.31
CA ALA A 100 -4.67 2.82 13.90
C ALA A 100 -6.09 2.81 13.27
N PRO A 101 -6.25 2.82 11.93
CA PRO A 101 -7.57 2.74 11.32
C PRO A 101 -8.27 1.45 11.78
N THR A 102 -9.47 1.61 12.35
CA THR A 102 -10.29 0.47 12.75
C THR A 102 -11.04 -0.02 11.51
N GLU A 103 -10.59 -1.15 10.98
CA GLU A 103 -11.21 -1.81 9.84
C GLU A 103 -12.25 -2.84 10.30
N PRO A 104 -13.35 -3.03 9.57
CA PRO A 104 -14.35 -4.03 9.89
C PRO A 104 -13.81 -5.46 9.74
N THR A 105 -14.43 -6.40 10.46
CA THR A 105 -14.08 -7.83 10.45
C THR A 105 -14.30 -8.44 9.07
N GLY A 106 -13.31 -9.18 8.59
CA GLY A 106 -13.33 -9.86 7.30
C GLY A 106 -12.49 -9.15 6.24
N ALA A 107 -12.80 -9.40 4.98
CA ALA A 107 -12.17 -8.76 3.83
C ALA A 107 -12.97 -7.56 3.34
N HIS A 108 -12.29 -6.44 3.09
CA HIS A 108 -12.89 -5.26 2.49
C HIS A 108 -11.98 -4.70 1.40
N LEU A 109 -12.60 -4.30 0.29
CA LEU A 109 -11.93 -3.72 -0.87
C LEU A 109 -12.65 -2.44 -1.26
N LEU A 110 -11.88 -1.37 -1.42
CA LEU A 110 -12.35 -0.13 -2.04
C LEU A 110 -11.34 0.22 -3.14
N ALA A 111 -11.81 0.27 -4.38
CA ALA A 111 -11.00 0.63 -5.53
C ALA A 111 -11.59 1.83 -6.26
N THR A 112 -10.74 2.81 -6.55
CA THR A 112 -11.06 3.92 -7.45
C THR A 112 -10.36 3.66 -8.78
N PHE A 113 -11.11 3.75 -9.86
CA PHE A 113 -10.65 3.58 -11.22
C PHE A 113 -10.46 4.94 -11.91
N GLN A 114 -9.60 4.96 -12.94
CA GLN A 114 -9.55 6.07 -13.88
C GLN A 114 -10.94 6.27 -14.51
N ARG A 115 -11.31 7.52 -14.79
CA ARG A 115 -12.63 7.82 -15.38
C ARG A 115 -12.82 7.06 -16.69
N ASP A 116 -13.90 6.29 -16.73
CA ASP A 116 -14.31 5.49 -17.87
C ASP A 116 -15.83 5.23 -17.77
N THR A 117 -16.38 4.53 -18.75
CA THR A 117 -17.75 4.01 -18.74
C THR A 117 -18.00 3.08 -17.55
N ALA A 118 -19.25 3.04 -17.09
CA ALA A 118 -19.65 2.19 -15.96
C ALA A 118 -19.42 0.70 -16.25
N GLU A 119 -19.67 0.26 -17.49
CA GLU A 119 -19.45 -1.12 -17.93
C GLU A 119 -17.97 -1.51 -17.89
N ARG A 120 -17.09 -0.64 -18.36
CA ARG A 120 -15.64 -0.89 -18.32
C ARG A 120 -15.12 -0.90 -16.89
N THR A 121 -15.62 -0.01 -16.04
CA THR A 121 -15.30 0.01 -14.59
C THR A 121 -15.73 -1.28 -13.91
N ASN A 122 -16.96 -1.77 -14.18
CA ASN A 122 -17.45 -3.04 -13.64
C ASN A 122 -16.62 -4.24 -14.13
N THR A 123 -16.22 -4.23 -15.40
CA THR A 123 -15.37 -5.26 -15.99
C THR A 123 -13.98 -5.28 -15.34
N ASN A 124 -13.37 -4.11 -15.17
CA ASN A 124 -12.07 -3.96 -14.51
C ASN A 124 -12.14 -4.34 -13.03
N TRP A 125 -13.23 -4.01 -12.34
CA TRP A 125 -13.50 -4.43 -10.97
C TRP A 125 -13.54 -5.96 -10.83
N ASN A 126 -14.32 -6.64 -11.68
CA ASN A 126 -14.39 -8.10 -11.66
C ASN A 126 -13.02 -8.74 -11.91
N ARG A 127 -12.23 -8.18 -12.83
CA ARG A 127 -10.86 -8.66 -13.09
C ARG A 127 -9.90 -8.38 -11.93
N LEU A 128 -10.03 -7.21 -11.29
CA LEU A 128 -9.24 -6.83 -10.14
C LEU A 128 -9.45 -7.81 -8.99
N VAL A 129 -10.70 -8.08 -8.59
CA VAL A 129 -10.98 -8.98 -7.45
C VAL A 129 -10.50 -10.41 -7.72
N HIS A 130 -10.59 -10.90 -8.96
CA HIS A 130 -10.04 -12.21 -9.34
C HIS A 130 -8.50 -12.24 -9.27
N SER A 131 -7.83 -11.20 -9.77
CA SER A 131 -6.36 -11.12 -9.71
C SER A 131 -5.84 -10.96 -8.28
N LEU A 132 -6.53 -10.16 -7.45
CA LEU A 132 -6.19 -10.04 -6.03
C LEU A 132 -6.43 -11.35 -5.27
N SER A 133 -7.43 -12.14 -5.65
CA SER A 133 -7.66 -13.47 -5.04
C SER A 133 -6.46 -14.38 -5.22
N GLY A 134 -5.91 -14.43 -6.44
CA GLY A 134 -4.69 -15.19 -6.72
C GLY A 134 -3.45 -14.62 -6.03
N LEU A 135 -3.34 -13.28 -5.92
CA LEU A 135 -2.19 -12.63 -5.30
C LEU A 135 -2.15 -12.83 -3.78
N PHE A 136 -3.31 -12.82 -3.13
CA PHE A 136 -3.44 -12.91 -1.67
C PHE A 136 -3.92 -14.27 -1.18
N CYS A 137 -4.11 -15.26 -2.06
CA CYS A 137 -4.70 -16.55 -1.71
C CYS A 137 -5.99 -16.41 -0.89
N ALA A 138 -6.83 -15.45 -1.28
CA ALA A 138 -8.06 -15.07 -0.56
C ALA A 138 -9.26 -15.18 -1.50
N SER A 139 -10.46 -15.29 -0.93
CA SER A 139 -11.69 -15.54 -1.71
C SER A 139 -12.29 -14.29 -2.37
N PHE A 140 -11.51 -13.25 -2.69
CA PHE A 140 -12.04 -11.97 -3.19
C PHE A 140 -12.89 -12.10 -4.46
N SER A 141 -12.68 -13.15 -5.27
CA SER A 141 -13.46 -13.46 -6.47
C SER A 141 -14.93 -13.77 -6.16
N GLN A 142 -15.27 -14.05 -4.90
CA GLN A 142 -16.65 -14.15 -4.42
C GLN A 142 -17.35 -12.78 -4.27
N ILE A 143 -16.63 -11.67 -4.43
CA ILE A 143 -17.22 -10.33 -4.50
C ILE A 143 -17.78 -10.14 -5.91
N ASP A 144 -19.03 -10.56 -6.08
CA ASP A 144 -19.79 -10.41 -7.31
C ASP A 144 -20.57 -9.09 -7.35
N SER A 145 -21.43 -8.91 -8.36
CA SER A 145 -22.29 -7.73 -8.48
C SER A 145 -23.28 -7.56 -7.33
N THR A 146 -23.63 -8.63 -6.60
CA THR A 146 -24.54 -8.57 -5.44
C THR A 146 -23.84 -8.08 -4.17
N ARG A 147 -22.52 -8.28 -4.09
CA ARG A 147 -21.65 -7.85 -2.98
C ARG A 147 -20.82 -6.62 -3.32
N THR A 148 -21.12 -5.97 -4.44
CA THR A 148 -20.45 -4.76 -4.91
C THR A 148 -21.37 -3.56 -4.80
N VAL A 149 -20.87 -2.48 -4.21
CA VAL A 149 -21.56 -1.21 -4.06
C VAL A 149 -20.74 -0.10 -4.73
N THR A 150 -21.43 0.88 -5.31
CA THR A 150 -20.81 2.11 -5.80
C THR A 150 -21.07 3.22 -4.78
N PRO A 151 -20.08 3.58 -3.93
CA PRO A 151 -20.28 4.57 -2.89
C PRO A 151 -20.46 5.97 -3.49
N LYS A 152 -21.63 6.60 -3.29
CA LYS A 152 -21.89 7.98 -3.73
C LYS A 152 -21.27 9.03 -2.82
N TYR A 153 -21.02 8.66 -1.56
CA TYR A 153 -20.49 9.53 -0.52
C TYR A 153 -19.39 8.78 0.22
N LEU A 154 -18.31 9.49 0.55
CA LEU A 154 -17.27 9.02 1.45
C LEU A 154 -17.15 10.03 2.59
N LEU A 155 -17.18 9.53 3.81
CA LEU A 155 -16.94 10.32 5.01
C LEU A 155 -15.43 10.31 5.26
N PHE A 156 -14.79 11.46 5.14
CA PHE A 156 -13.39 11.59 5.53
C PHE A 156 -13.26 11.63 7.06
N ALA A 157 -12.10 11.24 7.58
CA ALA A 157 -11.83 11.21 9.03
C ALA A 157 -12.01 12.57 9.73
N ASN A 158 -12.00 13.68 8.98
CA ASN A 158 -12.28 15.03 9.47
C ASN A 158 -13.78 15.38 9.55
N GLY A 159 -14.68 14.44 9.25
CA GLY A 159 -16.12 14.64 9.28
C GLY A 159 -16.68 15.45 8.10
N THR A 160 -15.85 15.83 7.11
CA THR A 160 -16.34 16.55 5.94
C THR A 160 -16.91 15.57 4.92
N GLN A 161 -18.13 15.85 4.47
CA GLN A 161 -18.73 15.18 3.33
C GLN A 161 -18.24 15.88 2.07
N ASN A 162 -17.48 15.18 1.24
CA ASN A 162 -17.21 15.66 -0.11
C ASN A 162 -17.95 14.75 -1.09
N ILE A 163 -18.84 15.34 -1.90
CA ILE A 163 -19.40 14.63 -3.04
C ILE A 163 -18.23 14.43 -4.00
N PHE A 164 -17.73 13.19 -4.08
CA PHE A 164 -16.72 12.88 -5.08
C PHE A 164 -17.31 13.08 -6.47
N SER A 165 -16.71 13.93 -7.29
CA SER A 165 -17.09 14.09 -8.70
C SER A 165 -16.92 12.79 -9.51
N ASN A 166 -16.25 11.78 -8.94
CA ASN A 166 -15.90 10.51 -9.59
C ASN A 166 -16.51 9.28 -8.90
N TYR A 167 -17.62 9.38 -8.15
CA TYR A 167 -18.21 8.20 -7.50
C TYR A 167 -18.52 7.05 -8.47
N ALA A 168 -18.82 7.38 -9.74
CA ALA A 168 -19.08 6.39 -10.78
C ALA A 168 -17.87 5.47 -11.08
N SER A 169 -16.65 5.90 -10.77
CA SER A 169 -15.43 5.11 -10.93
C SER A 169 -15.00 4.40 -9.64
N MET A 170 -15.79 4.42 -8.57
CA MET A 170 -15.47 3.74 -7.32
C MET A 170 -16.25 2.44 -7.17
N ARG A 171 -15.60 1.39 -6.64
CA ARG A 171 -16.25 0.12 -6.30
C ARG A 171 -15.81 -0.30 -4.91
N TYR A 172 -16.80 -0.66 -4.10
CA TYR A 172 -16.62 -1.21 -2.77
C TYR A 172 -17.18 -2.63 -2.73
N GLY A 173 -16.47 -3.54 -2.08
CA GLY A 173 -16.97 -4.89 -1.81
C GLY A 173 -16.43 -5.43 -0.50
N MET A 174 -17.17 -6.36 0.09
CA MET A 174 -16.80 -6.98 1.36
C MET A 174 -17.15 -8.47 1.43
N LEU A 175 -16.35 -9.22 2.17
CA LEU A 175 -16.59 -10.61 2.56
C LEU A 175 -16.37 -10.73 4.08
N PRO A 176 -17.44 -10.60 4.89
CA PRO A 176 -17.34 -10.68 6.34
C PRO A 176 -16.79 -12.04 6.84
N SER A 177 -17.00 -13.11 6.07
CA SER A 177 -16.52 -14.45 6.37
C SER A 177 -15.07 -14.72 5.96
N GLU A 178 -14.44 -13.82 5.20
CA GLU A 178 -13.05 -13.96 4.76
C GLU A 178 -12.11 -13.38 5.83
N ASN A 179 -11.73 -14.22 6.78
CA ASN A 179 -10.86 -13.87 7.90
C ASN A 179 -9.37 -13.98 7.55
N VAL A 180 -8.51 -13.35 8.36
CA VAL A 180 -7.05 -13.49 8.24
C VAL A 180 -6.63 -14.91 8.60
N CYS A 181 -5.84 -15.54 7.73
CA CYS A 181 -5.33 -16.90 7.86
C CYS A 181 -3.84 -16.93 7.48
N THR A 182 -3.12 -18.01 7.82
CA THR A 182 -1.69 -18.11 7.48
C THR A 182 -1.44 -18.12 5.97
N GLU A 183 -2.41 -18.63 5.23
CA GLU A 183 -2.46 -18.78 3.78
C GLU A 183 -2.59 -17.44 3.07
N ASN A 184 -3.33 -16.48 3.64
CA ASN A 184 -3.53 -15.16 3.04
C ASN A 184 -2.52 -14.10 3.52
N LEU A 185 -1.99 -14.27 4.74
CA LEU A 185 -0.98 -13.38 5.29
C LEU A 185 0.40 -13.59 4.67
N THR A 186 0.74 -14.84 4.32
CA THR A 186 2.05 -15.16 3.74
C THR A 186 2.31 -14.43 2.42
N PRO A 187 1.37 -14.40 1.45
CA PRO A 187 1.52 -13.58 0.25
C PRO A 187 1.60 -12.08 0.54
N TRP A 188 0.81 -11.54 1.47
CA TRP A 188 0.89 -10.13 1.87
C TRP A 188 2.29 -9.75 2.35
N LYS A 189 2.87 -10.57 3.23
CA LYS A 189 4.21 -10.34 3.75
C LYS A 189 5.30 -10.40 2.67
N LYS A 190 5.12 -11.21 1.63
CA LYS A 190 6.03 -11.26 0.46
C LYS A 190 6.05 -9.97 -0.36
N LEU A 191 5.04 -9.10 -0.20
CA LEU A 191 5.00 -7.80 -0.85
C LEU A 191 5.96 -6.79 -0.17
N LEU A 192 6.38 -7.03 1.07
CA LEU A 192 7.31 -6.15 1.74
C LEU A 192 8.71 -6.23 1.09
N PRO A 193 9.45 -5.11 1.00
CA PRO A 193 10.72 -5.03 0.28
C PRO A 193 11.89 -5.82 0.88
N CYS A 194 11.68 -6.57 1.96
CA CYS A 194 12.70 -7.38 2.62
C CYS A 194 13.07 -8.62 1.77
N LYS A 195 14.03 -8.44 0.85
CA LYS A 195 14.73 -9.57 0.23
C LYS A 195 15.68 -10.17 1.26
N LEU A 196 15.61 -11.49 1.46
CA LEU A 196 16.34 -12.30 2.45
C LEU A 196 17.89 -12.34 2.26
N ASN A 197 18.53 -11.25 1.81
CA ASN A 197 19.95 -11.22 1.44
C ASN A 197 20.85 -10.45 2.41
N VAL A 198 20.42 -10.23 3.65
CA VAL A 198 21.35 -9.87 4.73
C VAL A 198 21.00 -10.73 5.94
N SER A 199 22.02 -11.40 6.47
CA SER A 199 21.97 -12.39 7.54
C SER A 199 21.54 -11.75 8.87
N PHE A 200 20.28 -11.33 8.99
CA PHE A 200 19.56 -11.24 10.26
C PHE A 200 18.14 -11.79 10.06
N LYS A 201 17.97 -12.95 10.69
CA LYS A 201 16.81 -13.83 10.83
C LYS A 201 15.45 -13.11 10.79
N LYS A 202 14.57 -13.64 9.94
CA LYS A 202 13.11 -13.67 10.08
C LYS A 202 12.48 -12.34 10.49
N CYS A 203 11.93 -11.62 9.53
CA CYS A 203 10.80 -10.72 9.78
C CYS A 203 9.69 -11.60 10.38
N TRP A 204 9.56 -11.67 11.71
CA TRP A 204 8.46 -12.35 12.37
C TRP A 204 7.32 -11.35 12.42
N VAL A 205 6.33 -11.53 11.55
CA VAL A 205 5.01 -10.93 11.79
C VAL A 205 4.31 -11.92 12.69
N VAL A 206 4.38 -11.68 14.00
CA VAL A 206 3.49 -12.30 14.96
C VAL A 206 2.20 -11.48 14.89
N LEU A 207 1.25 -11.94 14.08
CA LEU A 207 -0.14 -11.54 14.20
C LEU A 207 -0.74 -12.46 15.26
N ILE A 208 -1.16 -11.87 16.38
CA ILE A 208 -2.02 -12.52 17.38
C ILE A 208 -3.46 -12.32 16.94
#